data_AF-A0A1A7Z505-F1
#
_entry.id   AF-A0A1A7Z505-F1
#
_cell.length_a   1.000
_cell.length_b   1.000
_cell.length_c   1.000
_cell.angle_alpha   90.00
_cell.angle_beta   90.00
_cell.angle_gamma   90.00
#
_symmetry.space_group_name_H-M   'P 1'
#
loop_
_entity.id
_entity.type
_entity.pdbx_description
1 polymer ?
#
loop_
_entity_poly.entity_id
_entity_poly.type
_entity_poly.pdbx_seq_one_letter_code
_entity_poly.pdbx_strand_id
1 'polypeptide(L)'
;MPPKTKQKKTGKGKSSAGMGGLSTEEMSKDQLEEHIVRLREELDREREEKSYFQLERDKIQDFWEISKRKLQEAEAELRNRSRERDEAEERHQVEITVYKQKLKHVLSEHQNTVSEMKMDTVSSALLVQNQDVDSELELHKGLQNFQADFWEKQTREGISIGELRQKHQVELMELNNKYCRMLKEVEQKFQERMDFIVKVEDKKRWSGVRKLEIQMETRIGSMIQEQDRVLRQSEEFYTKVIKKTQSDQQVLKAEEQRLRSEDIQKDKKLERAQQKEMVLKKALQEAEQKVSDLQEQLRKHVRLQETMKKNQGQQKVAEKELKDLMVEHELLLQAFQKVEQERDELLQWQTESIMDVQQRSSLKKMLLEKKLSALTETLEVKEAQLCATLSVSSIDPTTRNAAANKLQEVLEGKRTTIDALQMDLAQQSKENNQLLHSWKEQLQAAGVSRQDVPSRTTEHILEGATPVS
;
A
#
# COMPACT_ATOMS: atom_id res chain seq x y z
N MET A 1 -127.65 99.87 46.01
CA MET A 1 -129.01 99.38 46.36
C MET A 1 -129.38 99.85 47.77
N PRO A 2 -130.66 99.96 48.13
CA PRO A 2 -131.12 100.15 49.52
C PRO A 2 -131.06 98.83 50.33
N PRO A 3 -131.30 98.87 51.65
CA PRO A 3 -132.62 98.47 52.18
C PRO A 3 -133.23 99.44 53.23
N LYS A 4 -134.41 99.08 53.79
CA LYS A 4 -135.33 99.89 54.64
C LYS A 4 -135.05 99.66 56.17
N THR A 5 -135.62 100.34 57.21
CA THR A 5 -137.06 100.65 57.53
C THR A 5 -137.29 101.52 58.84
N LYS A 6 -138.36 102.37 58.93
CA LYS A 6 -139.07 102.97 60.16
C LYS A 6 -138.41 104.19 60.89
N GLN A 7 -138.93 105.06 61.82
CA GLN A 7 -140.24 105.65 62.38
C GLN A 7 -139.87 106.79 63.46
N LYS A 8 -140.65 107.72 64.13
CA LYS A 8 -142.03 108.35 64.11
C LYS A 8 -142.32 109.31 65.35
N LYS A 9 -143.21 110.36 65.26
CA LYS A 9 -143.93 111.20 66.32
C LYS A 9 -143.64 112.75 66.58
N THR A 10 -144.06 113.35 67.73
CA THR A 10 -144.78 114.70 67.90
C THR A 10 -144.88 115.25 69.38
N GLY A 11 -145.28 116.49 69.83
CA GLY A 11 -145.69 117.84 69.28
C GLY A 11 -146.63 118.74 70.21
N LYS A 12 -146.68 120.11 70.08
CA LYS A 12 -147.50 121.22 70.78
C LYS A 12 -146.96 121.83 72.12
N GLY A 13 -147.38 122.97 72.76
CA GLY A 13 -148.33 124.15 72.62
C GLY A 13 -148.52 124.93 73.99
N LYS A 14 -149.27 126.06 74.30
CA LYS A 14 -149.97 127.21 73.60
C LYS A 14 -150.72 128.25 74.59
N SER A 15 -150.50 129.60 74.51
CA SER A 15 -151.40 130.81 74.87
C SER A 15 -151.87 131.17 76.33
N SER A 16 -152.52 132.32 76.76
CA SER A 16 -152.56 133.81 76.44
C SER A 16 -153.65 134.68 77.21
N ALA A 17 -153.41 135.99 77.53
CA ALA A 17 -154.35 137.17 77.80
C ALA A 17 -155.35 137.20 79.01
N GLY A 18 -156.02 138.30 79.48
CA GLY A 18 -155.93 139.81 79.31
C GLY A 18 -157.21 140.68 79.70
N MET A 19 -157.04 141.97 80.12
CA MET A 19 -158.03 143.14 80.24
C MET A 19 -159.16 143.15 81.34
N GLY A 20 -159.84 144.25 81.83
CA GLY A 20 -159.64 145.74 81.93
C GLY A 20 -160.92 146.68 82.02
N GLY A 21 -160.94 147.81 82.79
CA GLY A 21 -161.94 148.96 82.79
C GLY A 21 -162.92 149.12 84.03
N LEU A 22 -163.79 150.16 84.27
CA LEU A 22 -163.89 151.65 83.99
C LEU A 22 -165.20 152.32 84.62
N SER A 23 -165.28 153.62 85.06
CA SER A 23 -166.56 154.42 85.27
C SER A 23 -166.40 155.96 85.60
N THR A 24 -167.36 156.83 85.20
CA THR A 24 -167.35 158.33 85.34
C THR A 24 -168.74 159.02 85.24
N GLU A 25 -169.31 159.59 86.33
CA GLU A 25 -170.65 160.26 86.24
C GLU A 25 -170.85 161.57 87.06
N GLU A 26 -169.88 162.01 87.87
CA GLU A 26 -169.92 163.31 88.61
C GLU A 26 -168.90 164.34 88.08
N MET A 27 -168.38 164.13 86.87
CA MET A 27 -167.24 164.87 86.31
C MET A 27 -167.64 166.27 85.81
N SER A 28 -166.90 167.30 86.20
CA SER A 28 -167.06 168.66 85.66
C SER A 28 -166.63 168.73 84.18
N LYS A 29 -167.00 169.83 83.49
CA LYS A 29 -166.61 170.10 82.10
C LYS A 29 -165.09 169.98 81.89
N ASP A 30 -164.31 170.52 82.83
CA ASP A 30 -162.85 170.52 82.76
C ASP A 30 -162.27 169.11 82.95
N GLN A 31 -162.91 168.29 83.80
CA GLN A 31 -162.52 166.89 84.03
C GLN A 31 -162.86 165.98 82.84
N LEU A 32 -163.92 166.29 82.09
CA LEU A 32 -164.22 165.64 80.81
C LEU A 32 -163.21 166.03 79.71
N GLU A 33 -162.78 167.29 79.68
CA GLU A 33 -161.73 167.75 78.75
C GLU A 33 -160.39 167.09 79.07
N GLU A 34 -160.01 166.95 80.35
CA GLU A 34 -158.85 166.15 80.76
C GLU A 34 -158.94 164.68 80.32
N HIS A 35 -160.11 164.04 80.44
CA HIS A 35 -160.29 162.65 80.00
C HIS A 35 -160.16 162.51 78.47
N ILE A 36 -160.58 163.53 77.71
CA ILE A 36 -160.38 163.58 76.25
C ILE A 36 -158.90 163.76 75.89
N VAL A 37 -158.12 164.51 76.68
CA VAL A 37 -156.66 164.62 76.50
C VAL A 37 -155.98 163.28 76.76
N ARG A 38 -156.26 162.61 77.88
CA ARG A 38 -155.67 161.29 78.20
C ARG A 38 -155.96 160.23 77.13
N LEU A 39 -157.19 160.19 76.61
CA LEU A 39 -157.55 159.29 75.50
C LEU A 39 -156.82 159.62 74.19
N ARG A 40 -156.43 160.88 73.95
CA ARG A 40 -155.58 161.26 72.80
C ARG A 40 -154.13 160.84 73.02
N GLU A 41 -153.58 161.05 74.22
CA GLU A 41 -152.25 160.58 74.58
C GLU A 41 -152.13 159.04 74.53
N GLU A 42 -153.19 158.32 74.88
CA GLU A 42 -153.28 156.86 74.72
C GLU A 42 -153.34 156.47 73.23
N LEU A 43 -154.16 157.16 72.43
CA LEU A 43 -154.25 156.92 70.99
C LEU A 43 -152.91 157.20 70.27
N ASP A 44 -152.18 158.25 70.69
CA ASP A 44 -150.89 158.61 70.12
C ASP A 44 -149.76 157.70 70.60
N ARG A 45 -149.77 157.22 71.86
CA ARG A 45 -148.90 156.11 72.30
C ARG A 45 -149.15 154.82 71.53
N GLU A 46 -150.41 154.42 71.34
CA GLU A 46 -150.77 153.25 70.50
C GLU A 46 -150.32 153.42 69.04
N ARG A 47 -150.30 154.64 68.50
CA ARG A 47 -149.74 154.95 67.17
C ARG A 47 -148.21 154.83 67.15
N GLU A 48 -147.53 155.34 68.16
CA GLU A 48 -146.07 155.25 68.32
C GLU A 48 -145.62 153.79 68.51
N GLU A 49 -146.27 153.04 69.39
CA GLU A 49 -146.02 151.61 69.59
C GLU A 49 -146.27 150.81 68.31
N LYS A 50 -147.39 151.05 67.61
CA LYS A 50 -147.67 150.42 66.32
C LYS A 50 -146.60 150.76 65.26
N SER A 51 -146.10 151.99 65.25
CA SER A 51 -145.01 152.43 64.36
C SER A 51 -143.69 151.74 64.73
N TYR A 52 -143.39 151.62 66.02
CA TYR A 52 -142.21 150.89 66.52
C TYR A 52 -142.27 149.40 66.17
N PHE A 53 -143.40 148.72 66.43
CA PHE A 53 -143.59 147.31 66.06
C PHE A 53 -143.63 147.09 64.55
N GLN A 54 -144.04 148.09 63.75
CA GLN A 54 -143.88 148.07 62.30
C GLN A 54 -142.39 148.07 61.92
N LEU A 55 -141.60 149.02 62.46
CA LEU A 55 -140.16 149.11 62.21
C LEU A 55 -139.38 147.88 62.70
N GLU A 56 -139.68 147.32 63.87
CA GLU A 56 -139.02 146.09 64.34
C GLU A 56 -139.40 144.87 63.50
N ARG A 57 -140.66 144.75 63.07
CA ARG A 57 -141.07 143.67 62.15
C ARG A 57 -140.33 143.78 60.81
N ASP A 58 -140.24 144.99 60.28
CA ASP A 58 -139.61 145.23 58.98
C ASP A 58 -138.08 145.02 59.06
N LYS A 59 -137.42 145.42 60.17
CA LYS A 59 -136.03 145.02 60.49
C LYS A 59 -135.85 143.50 60.60
N ILE A 60 -136.76 142.80 61.27
CA ILE A 60 -136.70 141.33 61.42
C ILE A 60 -136.88 140.65 60.06
N GLN A 61 -137.73 141.20 59.18
CA GLN A 61 -137.87 140.75 57.80
C GLN A 61 -136.57 140.96 57.01
N ASP A 62 -135.96 142.15 57.07
CA ASP A 62 -134.66 142.42 56.43
C ASP A 62 -133.56 141.47 56.93
N PHE A 63 -133.44 141.29 58.25
CA PHE A 63 -132.48 140.34 58.83
C PHE A 63 -132.75 138.90 58.40
N TRP A 64 -134.02 138.48 58.29
CA TRP A 64 -134.40 137.16 57.78
C TRP A 64 -134.04 136.99 56.30
N GLU A 65 -134.34 137.97 55.45
CA GLU A 65 -134.01 137.93 54.03
C GLU A 65 -132.49 137.97 53.78
N ILE A 66 -131.75 138.79 54.51
CA ILE A 66 -130.28 138.82 54.47
C ILE A 66 -129.70 137.47 54.93
N SER A 67 -130.21 136.91 56.03
CA SER A 67 -129.72 135.61 56.56
C SER A 67 -130.06 134.45 55.62
N LYS A 68 -131.25 134.46 55.03
CA LYS A 68 -131.70 133.50 54.02
C LYS A 68 -130.85 133.59 52.75
N ARG A 69 -130.55 134.80 52.28
CA ARG A 69 -129.68 135.03 51.12
C ARG A 69 -128.26 134.50 51.39
N LYS A 70 -127.67 134.86 52.54
CA LYS A 70 -126.36 134.35 52.99
C LYS A 70 -126.31 132.82 53.12
N LEU A 71 -127.40 132.20 53.58
CA LEU A 71 -127.51 130.73 53.62
C LEU A 71 -127.54 130.15 52.20
N GLN A 72 -128.31 130.73 51.28
CA GLN A 72 -128.36 130.29 49.88
C GLN A 72 -127.03 130.48 49.15
N GLU A 73 -126.32 131.59 49.43
CA GLU A 73 -124.96 131.86 48.95
C GLU A 73 -123.98 130.80 49.48
N ALA A 74 -123.93 130.56 50.80
CA ALA A 74 -123.06 129.55 51.40
C ALA A 74 -123.39 128.11 50.94
N GLU A 75 -124.65 127.76 50.74
CA GLU A 75 -125.02 126.47 50.14
C GLU A 75 -124.57 126.37 48.67
N ALA A 76 -124.63 127.47 47.89
CA ALA A 76 -124.14 127.49 46.51
C ALA A 76 -122.62 127.36 46.44
N GLU A 77 -121.89 128.05 47.33
CA GLU A 77 -120.44 127.90 47.51
C GLU A 77 -120.09 126.45 47.88
N LEU A 78 -120.77 125.83 48.86
CA LEU A 78 -120.53 124.43 49.23
C LEU A 78 -120.78 123.45 48.08
N ARG A 79 -121.81 123.69 47.24
CA ARG A 79 -122.07 122.89 46.04
C ARG A 79 -120.95 123.05 45.01
N ASN A 80 -120.46 124.27 44.79
CA ASN A 80 -119.34 124.55 43.88
C ASN A 80 -118.03 123.95 44.42
N ARG A 81 -117.74 124.09 45.70
CA ARG A 81 -116.58 123.45 46.37
C ARG A 81 -116.65 121.92 46.37
N SER A 82 -117.84 121.31 46.25
CA SER A 82 -117.90 119.87 45.94
C SER A 82 -117.47 119.61 44.50
N ARG A 83 -118.11 120.25 43.52
CA ARG A 83 -117.76 120.10 42.10
C ARG A 83 -116.27 120.31 41.84
N GLU A 84 -115.65 121.35 42.42
CA GLU A 84 -114.21 121.61 42.31
C GLU A 84 -113.33 120.44 42.79
N ARG A 85 -113.73 119.76 43.88
CA ARG A 85 -113.05 118.55 44.36
C ARG A 85 -113.34 117.36 43.45
N ASP A 86 -114.61 117.15 43.12
CA ASP A 86 -115.07 115.99 42.35
C ASP A 86 -114.41 116.03 40.94
N GLU A 87 -114.32 117.21 40.30
CA GLU A 87 -113.57 117.50 39.07
C GLU A 87 -112.04 117.41 39.24
N ALA A 88 -111.49 117.62 40.44
CA ALA A 88 -110.07 117.42 40.71
C ALA A 88 -109.73 115.93 40.87
N GLU A 89 -110.58 115.16 41.54
CA GLU A 89 -110.48 113.71 41.68
C GLU A 89 -110.59 113.01 40.32
N GLU A 90 -111.53 113.44 39.46
CA GLU A 90 -111.61 112.97 38.07
C GLU A 90 -110.34 113.29 37.27
N ARG A 91 -109.82 114.53 37.34
CA ARG A 91 -108.56 114.91 36.68
C ARG A 91 -107.38 114.05 37.15
N HIS A 92 -107.21 113.88 38.46
CA HIS A 92 -106.14 113.05 39.01
C HIS A 92 -106.27 111.58 38.62
N GLN A 93 -107.49 111.03 38.54
CA GLN A 93 -107.71 109.67 38.06
C GLN A 93 -107.35 109.52 36.58
N VAL A 94 -107.69 110.50 35.74
CA VAL A 94 -107.26 110.56 34.32
C VAL A 94 -105.73 110.65 34.23
N GLU A 95 -105.09 111.56 34.97
CA GLU A 95 -103.62 111.68 35.06
C GLU A 95 -102.98 110.34 35.43
N ILE A 96 -103.48 109.66 36.48
CA ILE A 96 -103.00 108.34 36.91
C ILE A 96 -103.10 107.30 35.79
N THR A 97 -104.20 107.29 35.03
CA THR A 97 -104.34 106.37 33.88
C THR A 97 -103.39 106.70 32.73
N VAL A 98 -103.18 107.98 32.43
CA VAL A 98 -102.21 108.46 31.43
C VAL A 98 -100.77 108.10 31.85
N TYR A 99 -100.39 108.31 33.10
CA TYR A 99 -99.07 107.93 33.62
C TYR A 99 -98.87 106.41 33.61
N LYS A 100 -99.89 105.62 33.97
CA LYS A 100 -99.84 104.15 33.85
C LYS A 100 -99.64 103.69 32.41
N GLN A 101 -100.31 104.34 31.44
CA GLN A 101 -100.16 103.98 30.02
C GLN A 101 -98.80 104.43 29.45
N LYS A 102 -98.30 105.62 29.84
CA LYS A 102 -96.94 106.07 29.52
C LYS A 102 -95.87 105.11 30.06
N LEU A 103 -96.01 104.66 31.32
CA LEU A 103 -95.08 103.70 31.92
C LEU A 103 -95.11 102.35 31.20
N LYS A 104 -96.30 101.84 30.83
CA LYS A 104 -96.42 100.62 29.99
C LYS A 104 -95.70 100.76 28.65
N HIS A 105 -95.87 101.90 27.97
CA HIS A 105 -95.22 102.15 26.69
C HIS A 105 -93.69 102.23 26.84
N VAL A 106 -93.18 103.00 27.81
CA VAL A 106 -91.71 103.04 28.07
C VAL A 106 -91.15 101.65 28.38
N LEU A 107 -91.87 100.83 29.16
CA LEU A 107 -91.47 99.45 29.43
C LEU A 107 -91.53 98.55 28.19
N SER A 108 -92.52 98.73 27.29
CA SER A 108 -92.57 97.98 26.03
C SER A 108 -91.48 98.42 25.05
N GLU A 109 -91.20 99.72 24.90
CA GLU A 109 -90.09 100.21 24.08
C GLU A 109 -88.75 99.67 24.60
N HIS A 110 -88.49 99.80 25.91
CA HIS A 110 -87.26 99.26 26.50
C HIS A 110 -87.14 97.74 26.28
N GLN A 111 -88.23 96.98 26.42
CA GLN A 111 -88.22 95.54 26.16
C GLN A 111 -88.02 95.22 24.67
N ASN A 112 -88.59 96.00 23.75
CA ASN A 112 -88.40 95.85 22.32
C ASN A 112 -86.94 96.13 21.94
N THR A 113 -86.40 97.30 22.29
CA THR A 113 -85.00 97.66 21.99
C THR A 113 -83.99 96.70 22.62
N VAL A 114 -84.25 96.19 23.83
CA VAL A 114 -83.40 95.14 24.44
C VAL A 114 -83.52 93.79 23.72
N SER A 115 -84.64 93.51 23.06
CA SER A 115 -84.82 92.29 22.25
C SER A 115 -84.17 92.44 20.87
N GLU A 116 -84.32 93.59 20.24
CA GLU A 116 -83.66 93.98 18.98
C GLU A 116 -82.14 93.94 19.13
N MET A 117 -81.57 94.66 20.11
CA MET A 117 -80.11 94.64 20.37
C MET A 117 -79.58 93.21 20.63
N LYS A 118 -80.38 92.33 21.24
CA LYS A 118 -80.00 90.91 21.42
C LYS A 118 -80.06 90.14 20.10
N MET A 119 -81.08 90.34 19.29
CA MET A 119 -81.19 89.73 17.96
C MET A 119 -80.08 90.20 17.02
N ASP A 120 -79.74 91.49 17.04
CA ASP A 120 -78.63 92.06 16.26
C ASP A 120 -77.28 91.50 16.73
N THR A 121 -77.07 91.42 18.06
CA THR A 121 -75.85 90.82 18.63
C THR A 121 -75.69 89.35 18.21
N VAL A 122 -76.77 88.57 18.28
CA VAL A 122 -76.78 87.16 17.86
C VAL A 122 -76.59 87.02 16.34
N SER A 123 -77.25 87.86 15.54
CA SER A 123 -77.15 87.83 14.07
C SER A 123 -75.76 88.22 13.59
N SER A 124 -75.16 89.23 14.22
CA SER A 124 -73.77 89.65 13.98
C SER A 124 -72.78 88.55 14.36
N ALA A 125 -72.93 87.94 15.54
CA ALA A 125 -72.09 86.84 15.98
C ALA A 125 -72.20 85.60 15.05
N LEU A 126 -73.41 85.25 14.60
CA LEU A 126 -73.62 84.17 13.63
C LEU A 126 -73.04 84.51 12.25
N LEU A 127 -73.12 85.78 11.81
CA LEU A 127 -72.52 86.20 10.54
C LEU A 127 -70.99 86.08 10.57
N VAL A 128 -70.35 86.54 11.66
CA VAL A 128 -68.90 86.38 11.87
C VAL A 128 -68.53 84.89 11.95
N GLN A 129 -69.25 84.10 12.75
CA GLN A 129 -68.99 82.66 12.87
C GLN A 129 -69.10 81.93 11.52
N ASN A 130 -70.06 82.28 10.66
CA ASN A 130 -70.17 81.70 9.33
C ASN A 130 -69.01 82.13 8.42
N GLN A 131 -68.59 83.40 8.48
CA GLN A 131 -67.43 83.89 7.72
C GLN A 131 -66.11 83.23 8.16
N ASP A 132 -65.93 83.03 9.46
CA ASP A 132 -64.79 82.31 10.02
C ASP A 132 -64.77 80.86 9.51
N VAL A 133 -65.90 80.14 9.61
CA VAL A 133 -66.05 78.74 9.13
C VAL A 133 -65.82 78.61 7.63
N ASP A 134 -66.37 79.52 6.80
CA ASP A 134 -66.12 79.53 5.36
C ASP A 134 -64.63 79.77 5.06
N SER A 135 -63.96 80.65 5.82
CA SER A 135 -62.52 80.93 5.66
C SER A 135 -61.64 79.75 6.08
N GLU A 136 -61.95 79.06 7.19
CA GLU A 136 -61.28 77.83 7.59
C GLU A 136 -61.46 76.73 6.53
N LEU A 137 -62.65 76.63 5.93
CA LEU A 137 -62.98 75.62 4.94
C LEU A 137 -62.24 75.86 3.60
N GLU A 138 -62.08 77.11 3.17
CA GLU A 138 -61.21 77.46 2.03
C GLU A 138 -59.72 77.29 2.34
N LEU A 139 -59.25 77.60 3.56
CA LEU A 139 -57.87 77.33 3.98
C LEU A 139 -57.57 75.83 3.99
N HIS A 140 -58.49 74.98 4.48
CA HIS A 140 -58.36 73.53 4.44
C HIS A 140 -58.36 72.97 3.00
N LYS A 141 -59.23 73.46 2.11
CA LYS A 141 -59.17 73.14 0.66
C LYS A 141 -57.82 73.52 0.06
N GLY A 142 -57.35 74.74 0.33
CA GLY A 142 -56.05 75.24 -0.13
C GLY A 142 -54.89 74.33 0.32
N LEU A 143 -54.86 73.96 1.61
CA LEU A 143 -53.86 73.06 2.17
C LEU A 143 -53.88 71.67 1.51
N GLN A 144 -55.06 71.08 1.30
CA GLN A 144 -55.21 69.79 0.62
C GLN A 144 -54.74 69.86 -0.84
N ASN A 145 -55.09 70.93 -1.56
CA ASN A 145 -54.64 71.16 -2.93
C ASN A 145 -53.12 71.31 -3.00
N PHE A 146 -52.50 72.14 -2.15
CA PHE A 146 -51.04 72.28 -2.08
C PHE A 146 -50.34 70.96 -1.74
N GLN A 147 -50.93 70.13 -0.88
CA GLN A 147 -50.40 68.81 -0.55
C GLN A 147 -50.49 67.85 -1.75
N ALA A 148 -51.60 67.85 -2.49
CA ALA A 148 -51.75 67.07 -3.72
C ALA A 148 -50.75 67.52 -4.81
N ASP A 149 -50.63 68.82 -5.04
CA ASP A 149 -49.66 69.46 -5.93
C ASP A 149 -48.21 69.05 -5.61
N PHE A 150 -47.86 68.98 -4.32
CA PHE A 150 -46.55 68.58 -3.85
C PHE A 150 -46.27 67.10 -4.15
N TRP A 151 -47.20 66.21 -3.80
CA TRP A 151 -47.07 64.78 -4.11
C TRP A 151 -47.02 64.52 -5.62
N GLU A 152 -47.79 65.25 -6.43
CA GLU A 152 -47.74 65.11 -7.89
C GLU A 152 -46.38 65.56 -8.45
N LYS A 153 -45.85 66.72 -8.01
CA LYS A 153 -44.51 67.21 -8.41
C LYS A 153 -43.43 66.21 -8.03
N GLN A 154 -43.43 65.72 -6.79
CA GLN A 154 -42.45 64.72 -6.32
C GLN A 154 -42.56 63.40 -7.09
N THR A 155 -43.76 62.99 -7.50
CA THR A 155 -43.99 61.81 -8.35
C THR A 155 -43.46 62.03 -9.77
N ARG A 156 -43.76 63.18 -10.38
CA ARG A 156 -43.26 63.58 -11.72
C ARG A 156 -41.74 63.68 -11.76
N GLU A 157 -41.12 64.24 -10.72
CA GLU A 157 -39.66 64.29 -10.55
C GLU A 157 -39.07 62.88 -10.42
N GLY A 158 -39.67 62.01 -9.60
CA GLY A 158 -39.26 60.61 -9.47
C GLY A 158 -39.31 59.83 -10.80
N ILE A 159 -40.37 60.02 -11.60
CA ILE A 159 -40.51 59.43 -12.94
C ILE A 159 -39.41 59.97 -13.88
N SER A 160 -39.21 61.30 -13.92
CA SER A 160 -38.18 61.94 -14.75
C SER A 160 -36.75 61.45 -14.43
N ILE A 161 -36.43 61.31 -13.13
CA ILE A 161 -35.17 60.73 -12.66
C ILE A 161 -35.05 59.25 -13.07
N GLY A 162 -36.14 58.49 -13.01
CA GLY A 162 -36.20 57.10 -13.47
C GLY A 162 -35.92 56.97 -14.97
N GLU A 163 -36.61 57.75 -15.80
CA GLU A 163 -36.38 57.80 -17.25
C GLU A 163 -34.95 58.19 -17.61
N LEU A 164 -34.38 59.22 -16.95
CA LEU A 164 -33.03 59.68 -17.24
C LEU A 164 -31.98 58.62 -16.89
N ARG A 165 -32.17 57.90 -15.77
CA ARG A 165 -31.33 56.74 -15.40
C ARG A 165 -31.46 55.60 -16.42
N GLN A 166 -32.67 55.31 -16.89
CA GLN A 166 -32.89 54.27 -17.90
C GLN A 166 -32.25 54.63 -19.25
N LYS A 167 -32.39 55.87 -19.72
CA LYS A 167 -31.74 56.39 -20.93
C LYS A 167 -30.22 56.24 -20.84
N HIS A 168 -29.62 56.68 -19.74
CA HIS A 168 -28.19 56.54 -19.49
C HIS A 168 -27.72 55.06 -19.43
N GLN A 169 -28.51 54.16 -18.84
CA GLN A 169 -28.20 52.73 -18.80
C GLN A 169 -28.22 52.10 -20.21
N VAL A 170 -29.15 52.51 -21.08
CA VAL A 170 -29.20 52.08 -22.48
C VAL A 170 -27.98 52.60 -23.25
N GLU A 171 -27.63 53.88 -23.13
CA GLU A 171 -26.43 54.48 -23.74
C GLU A 171 -25.15 53.74 -23.35
N LEU A 172 -24.96 53.44 -22.05
CA LEU A 172 -23.84 52.64 -21.56
C LEU A 172 -23.82 51.22 -22.15
N MET A 173 -24.98 50.58 -22.26
CA MET A 173 -25.08 49.24 -22.84
C MET A 173 -24.78 49.23 -24.35
N GLU A 174 -25.27 50.22 -25.11
CA GLU A 174 -24.97 50.38 -26.53
C GLU A 174 -23.48 50.67 -26.77
N LEU A 175 -22.88 51.54 -25.97
CA LEU A 175 -21.46 51.87 -26.03
C LEU A 175 -20.59 50.66 -25.70
N ASN A 176 -20.93 49.90 -24.65
CA ASN A 176 -20.25 48.65 -24.32
C ASN A 176 -20.40 47.62 -25.47
N ASN A 177 -21.61 47.43 -26.01
CA ASN A 177 -21.86 46.55 -27.15
C ASN A 177 -21.14 46.99 -28.44
N LYS A 178 -20.81 48.28 -28.59
CA LYS A 178 -19.95 48.78 -29.67
C LYS A 178 -18.49 48.40 -29.43
N TYR A 179 -17.95 48.62 -28.23
CA TYR A 179 -16.57 48.24 -27.89
C TYR A 179 -16.36 46.71 -27.91
N CYS A 180 -17.29 45.91 -27.39
CA CYS A 180 -17.20 44.45 -27.45
C CYS A 180 -17.21 43.90 -28.89
N ARG A 181 -17.87 44.58 -29.84
CA ARG A 181 -17.78 44.23 -31.27
C ARG A 181 -16.42 44.61 -31.86
N MET A 182 -15.95 45.83 -31.60
CA MET A 182 -14.64 46.30 -32.07
C MET A 182 -13.48 45.45 -31.54
N LEU A 183 -13.54 45.01 -30.28
CA LEU A 183 -12.55 44.09 -29.69
C LEU A 183 -12.55 42.75 -30.43
N LYS A 184 -13.71 42.09 -30.57
CA LYS A 184 -13.83 40.82 -31.31
C LYS A 184 -13.35 40.90 -32.76
N GLU A 185 -13.66 42.00 -33.44
CA GLU A 185 -13.15 42.25 -34.79
C GLU A 185 -11.62 42.37 -34.83
N VAL A 186 -11.01 43.01 -33.84
CA VAL A 186 -9.55 43.17 -33.75
C VAL A 186 -8.89 41.85 -33.37
N GLU A 187 -9.44 41.12 -32.40
CA GLU A 187 -9.02 39.76 -32.01
C GLU A 187 -9.05 38.81 -33.21
N GLN A 188 -10.16 38.77 -33.96
CA GLN A 188 -10.26 37.96 -35.17
C GLN A 188 -9.20 38.34 -36.22
N LYS A 189 -9.03 39.65 -36.50
CA LYS A 189 -8.02 40.13 -37.46
C LYS A 189 -6.58 39.78 -37.02
N PHE A 190 -6.30 39.69 -35.72
CA PHE A 190 -5.02 39.20 -35.21
C PHE A 190 -4.89 37.68 -35.30
N GLN A 191 -5.93 36.91 -34.98
CA GLN A 191 -5.92 35.45 -35.09
C GLN A 191 -5.73 35.01 -36.55
N GLU A 192 -6.47 35.59 -37.49
CA GLU A 192 -6.32 35.32 -38.93
C GLU A 192 -4.89 35.57 -39.45
N ARG A 193 -4.26 36.65 -38.97
CA ARG A 193 -2.85 36.96 -39.28
C ARG A 193 -1.89 35.94 -38.67
N MET A 194 -2.11 35.53 -37.42
CA MET A 194 -1.26 34.56 -36.74
C MET A 194 -1.36 33.18 -37.40
N ASP A 195 -2.59 32.72 -37.67
CA ASP A 195 -2.90 31.52 -38.45
C ASP A 195 -2.21 31.52 -39.82
N PHE A 196 -2.25 32.65 -40.53
CA PHE A 196 -1.58 32.81 -41.82
C PHE A 196 -0.06 32.68 -41.69
N ILE A 197 0.56 33.36 -40.72
CA ILE A 197 2.01 33.30 -40.46
C ILE A 197 2.43 31.86 -40.14
N VAL A 198 1.72 31.17 -39.24
CA VAL A 198 1.99 29.76 -38.90
C VAL A 198 1.90 28.88 -40.16
N LYS A 199 0.82 29.01 -40.96
CA LYS A 199 0.64 28.26 -42.22
C LYS A 199 1.72 28.57 -43.27
N VAL A 200 2.36 29.74 -43.23
CA VAL A 200 3.48 30.12 -44.12
C VAL A 200 4.82 29.56 -43.61
N GLU A 201 5.13 29.72 -42.32
CA GLU A 201 6.38 29.22 -41.73
C GLU A 201 6.43 27.70 -41.68
N ASP A 202 5.31 27.02 -41.43
CA ASP A 202 5.24 25.56 -41.51
C ASP A 202 5.47 25.08 -42.94
N LYS A 203 4.88 25.73 -43.96
CA LYS A 203 5.16 25.42 -45.38
C LYS A 203 6.64 25.62 -45.73
N LYS A 204 7.28 26.69 -45.23
CA LYS A 204 8.73 26.88 -45.37
C LYS A 204 9.50 25.74 -44.71
N ARG A 205 9.18 25.38 -43.46
CA ARG A 205 9.82 24.30 -42.70
C ARG A 205 9.70 22.96 -43.43
N TRP A 206 8.50 22.57 -43.85
CA TRP A 206 8.25 21.37 -44.66
C TRP A 206 9.07 21.38 -45.96
N SER A 207 9.13 22.52 -46.67
CA SER A 207 9.93 22.63 -47.90
C SER A 207 11.45 22.52 -47.65
N GLY A 208 11.92 22.96 -46.48
CA GLY A 208 13.32 22.85 -46.06
C GLY A 208 13.68 21.42 -45.67
N VAL A 209 12.85 20.77 -44.84
CA VAL A 209 12.97 19.36 -44.47
C VAL A 209 12.97 18.49 -45.72
N ARG A 210 12.00 18.65 -46.64
CA ARG A 210 11.94 17.83 -47.86
C ARG A 210 13.16 18.00 -48.78
N LYS A 211 13.78 19.19 -48.81
CA LYS A 211 15.05 19.41 -49.53
C LYS A 211 16.22 18.69 -48.87
N LEU A 212 16.29 18.68 -47.53
CA LEU A 212 17.31 17.94 -46.79
C LEU A 212 17.13 16.43 -46.93
N GLU A 213 15.89 15.92 -46.86
CA GLU A 213 15.56 14.52 -47.14
C GLU A 213 16.09 14.10 -48.52
N ILE A 214 15.73 14.82 -49.59
CA ILE A 214 16.18 14.51 -50.96
C ILE A 214 17.71 14.57 -51.09
N GLN A 215 18.39 15.50 -50.41
CA GLN A 215 19.85 15.56 -50.38
C GLN A 215 20.48 14.37 -49.63
N MET A 216 19.87 13.92 -48.52
CA MET A 216 20.31 12.74 -47.78
C MET A 216 20.05 11.45 -48.57
N GLU A 217 18.85 11.27 -49.12
CA GLU A 217 18.47 10.18 -50.04
C GLU A 217 19.50 10.09 -51.20
N THR A 218 19.81 11.21 -51.85
CA THR A 218 20.81 11.28 -52.94
C THR A 218 22.20 10.87 -52.46
N ARG A 219 22.68 11.42 -51.34
CA ARG A 219 24.01 11.12 -50.79
C ARG A 219 24.14 9.64 -50.37
N ILE A 220 23.10 9.06 -49.78
CA ILE A 220 23.04 7.65 -49.42
C ILE A 220 23.08 6.79 -50.69
N GLY A 221 22.32 7.14 -51.72
CA GLY A 221 22.35 6.48 -53.03
C GLY A 221 23.74 6.47 -53.67
N SER A 222 24.43 7.61 -53.72
CA SER A 222 25.81 7.70 -54.21
C SER A 222 26.80 6.89 -53.36
N MET A 223 26.63 6.86 -52.03
CA MET A 223 27.49 6.08 -51.13
C MET A 223 27.30 4.58 -51.33
N ILE A 224 26.07 4.10 -51.52
CA ILE A 224 25.77 2.69 -51.82
C ILE A 224 26.37 2.30 -53.17
N GLN A 225 26.21 3.14 -54.21
CA GLN A 225 26.79 2.88 -55.54
C GLN A 225 28.33 2.77 -55.50
N GLU A 226 28.99 3.60 -54.68
CA GLU A 226 30.45 3.52 -54.50
C GLU A 226 30.88 2.30 -53.69
N GLN A 227 30.12 1.90 -52.65
CA GLN A 227 30.36 0.67 -51.91
C GLN A 227 30.20 -0.57 -52.80
N ASP A 228 29.12 -0.64 -53.59
CA ASP A 228 28.91 -1.67 -54.62
C ASP A 228 30.08 -1.74 -55.62
N ARG A 229 30.59 -0.58 -56.06
CA ARG A 229 31.72 -0.50 -56.99
C ARG A 229 33.00 -1.09 -56.39
N VAL A 230 33.29 -0.78 -55.13
CA VAL A 230 34.45 -1.31 -54.40
C VAL A 230 34.29 -2.81 -54.10
N LEU A 231 33.09 -3.26 -53.73
CA LEU A 231 32.79 -4.68 -53.51
C LEU A 231 33.02 -5.50 -54.79
N ARG A 232 32.47 -5.07 -55.93
CA ARG A 232 32.69 -5.75 -57.22
C ARG A 232 34.17 -5.80 -57.62
N GLN A 233 34.93 -4.73 -57.37
CA GLN A 233 36.39 -4.72 -57.61
C GLN A 233 37.13 -5.72 -56.71
N SER A 234 36.69 -5.88 -55.47
CA SER A 234 37.19 -6.89 -54.53
C SER A 234 36.85 -8.32 -54.99
N GLU A 235 35.59 -8.57 -55.36
CA GLU A 235 35.12 -9.85 -55.92
C GLU A 235 35.88 -10.23 -57.20
N GLU A 236 36.09 -9.26 -58.10
CA GLU A 236 36.92 -9.44 -59.28
C GLU A 236 38.38 -9.79 -58.94
N PHE A 237 38.98 -9.10 -57.96
CA PHE A 237 40.34 -9.36 -57.51
C PHE A 237 40.47 -10.78 -56.94
N TYR A 238 39.61 -11.16 -55.99
CA TYR A 238 39.61 -12.51 -55.43
C TYR A 238 39.31 -13.57 -56.49
N THR A 239 38.40 -13.30 -57.44
CA THR A 239 38.14 -14.18 -58.59
C THR A 239 39.38 -14.37 -59.47
N LYS A 240 40.16 -13.30 -59.72
CA LYS A 240 41.43 -13.37 -60.48
C LYS A 240 42.48 -14.18 -59.71
N VAL A 241 42.59 -14.00 -58.39
CA VAL A 241 43.49 -14.79 -57.53
C VAL A 241 43.09 -16.28 -57.53
N ILE A 242 41.81 -16.60 -57.29
CA ILE A 242 41.30 -17.99 -57.28
C ILE A 242 41.56 -18.67 -58.63
N LYS A 243 41.27 -18.01 -59.75
CA LYS A 243 41.54 -18.54 -61.10
C LYS A 243 43.04 -18.79 -61.32
N LYS A 244 43.91 -17.91 -60.84
CA LYS A 244 45.36 -18.13 -60.89
C LYS A 244 45.77 -19.34 -60.06
N THR A 245 45.37 -19.42 -58.80
CA THR A 245 45.69 -20.56 -57.92
C THR A 245 45.17 -21.89 -58.48
N GLN A 246 44.00 -21.90 -59.11
CA GLN A 246 43.48 -23.08 -59.82
C GLN A 246 44.36 -23.47 -61.03
N SER A 247 44.83 -22.49 -61.82
CA SER A 247 45.77 -22.73 -62.93
C SER A 247 47.12 -23.25 -62.42
N ASP A 248 47.68 -22.61 -61.39
CA ASP A 248 48.94 -23.02 -60.77
C ASP A 248 48.84 -24.46 -60.21
N GLN A 249 47.71 -24.82 -59.58
CA GLN A 249 47.41 -26.20 -59.14
C GLN A 249 47.29 -27.20 -60.30
N GLN A 250 46.76 -26.80 -61.47
CA GLN A 250 46.70 -27.67 -62.64
C GLN A 250 48.10 -27.92 -63.22
N VAL A 251 48.94 -26.89 -63.31
CA VAL A 251 50.35 -27.02 -63.74
C VAL A 251 51.12 -27.95 -62.80
N LEU A 252 51.02 -27.74 -61.48
CA LEU A 252 51.69 -28.60 -60.48
C LEU A 252 51.23 -30.05 -60.54
N LYS A 253 49.93 -30.33 -60.79
CA LYS A 253 49.43 -31.70 -60.99
C LYS A 253 49.96 -32.33 -62.28
N ALA A 254 50.11 -31.58 -63.36
CA ALA A 254 50.71 -32.07 -64.60
C ALA A 254 52.22 -32.37 -64.44
N GLU A 255 52.95 -31.52 -63.70
CA GLU A 255 54.34 -31.75 -63.31
C GLU A 255 54.48 -33.02 -62.45
N GLU A 256 53.62 -33.19 -61.44
CA GLU A 256 53.60 -34.39 -60.59
C GLU A 256 53.36 -35.67 -61.41
N GLN A 257 52.42 -35.63 -62.36
CA GLN A 257 52.16 -36.75 -63.28
C GLN A 257 53.36 -37.02 -64.22
N ARG A 258 54.02 -35.97 -64.74
CA ARG A 258 55.26 -36.10 -65.53
C ARG A 258 56.34 -36.82 -64.72
N LEU A 259 56.63 -36.34 -63.50
CA LEU A 259 57.66 -36.90 -62.63
C LEU A 259 57.37 -38.36 -62.25
N ARG A 260 56.11 -38.69 -61.90
CA ARG A 260 55.67 -40.08 -61.68
C ARG A 260 55.89 -40.96 -62.91
N SER A 261 55.64 -40.44 -64.12
CA SER A 261 55.88 -41.19 -65.36
C SER A 261 57.37 -41.40 -65.66
N GLU A 262 58.22 -40.45 -65.28
CA GLU A 262 59.68 -40.55 -65.42
C GLU A 262 60.28 -41.53 -64.41
N ASP A 263 59.78 -41.59 -63.18
CA ASP A 263 60.18 -42.61 -62.20
C ASP A 263 59.82 -44.02 -62.67
N ILE A 264 58.60 -44.24 -63.16
CA ILE A 264 58.21 -45.53 -63.77
C ILE A 264 59.12 -45.89 -64.97
N GLN A 265 59.69 -44.91 -65.68
CA GLN A 265 60.71 -45.17 -66.71
C GLN A 265 62.11 -45.45 -66.13
N LYS A 266 62.48 -44.88 -64.98
CA LYS A 266 63.74 -45.18 -64.28
C LYS A 266 63.68 -46.59 -63.68
N ASP A 267 62.59 -46.97 -63.04
CA ASP A 267 62.37 -48.31 -62.49
C ASP A 267 62.45 -49.37 -63.58
N LYS A 268 61.78 -49.16 -64.71
CA LYS A 268 61.88 -50.05 -65.88
C LYS A 268 63.28 -50.08 -66.53
N LYS A 269 64.15 -49.09 -66.27
CA LYS A 269 65.58 -49.14 -66.65
C LYS A 269 66.40 -49.88 -65.58
N LEU A 270 66.05 -49.74 -64.30
CA LEU A 270 66.66 -50.43 -63.16
C LEU A 270 66.39 -51.95 -63.21
N GLU A 271 65.15 -52.37 -63.43
CA GLU A 271 64.80 -53.79 -63.65
C GLU A 271 65.62 -54.40 -64.80
N ARG A 272 65.75 -53.68 -65.92
CA ARG A 272 66.56 -54.12 -67.07
C ARG A 272 68.06 -54.15 -66.78
N ALA A 273 68.55 -53.35 -65.84
CA ALA A 273 69.92 -53.43 -65.35
C ALA A 273 70.11 -54.64 -64.42
N GLN A 274 69.19 -54.85 -63.47
CA GLN A 274 69.19 -55.99 -62.56
C GLN A 274 69.04 -57.33 -63.29
N GLN A 275 68.22 -57.41 -64.35
CA GLN A 275 68.13 -58.60 -65.21
C GLN A 275 69.45 -58.90 -65.93
N LYS A 276 70.17 -57.87 -66.42
CA LYS A 276 71.51 -58.03 -66.99
C LYS A 276 72.54 -58.45 -65.93
N GLU A 277 72.45 -57.91 -64.73
CA GLU A 277 73.27 -58.31 -63.58
C GLU A 277 73.04 -59.78 -63.20
N MET A 278 71.80 -60.26 -63.23
CA MET A 278 71.41 -61.66 -63.00
C MET A 278 72.07 -62.61 -64.03
N VAL A 279 72.04 -62.23 -65.31
CA VAL A 279 72.68 -63.00 -66.39
C VAL A 279 74.21 -62.99 -66.26
N LEU A 280 74.81 -61.84 -65.94
CA LEU A 280 76.25 -61.73 -65.71
C LEU A 280 76.71 -62.49 -64.46
N LYS A 281 75.91 -62.51 -63.38
CA LYS A 281 76.17 -63.31 -62.18
C LYS A 281 76.18 -64.81 -62.47
N LYS A 282 75.26 -65.32 -63.29
CA LYS A 282 75.31 -66.74 -63.74
C LYS A 282 76.57 -67.05 -64.56
N ALA A 283 76.91 -66.20 -65.52
CA ALA A 283 78.11 -66.37 -66.34
C ALA A 283 79.41 -66.30 -65.53
N LEU A 284 79.45 -65.47 -64.49
CA LEU A 284 80.56 -65.41 -63.53
C LEU A 284 80.64 -66.69 -62.69
N GLN A 285 79.52 -67.17 -62.16
CA GLN A 285 79.45 -68.35 -61.30
C GLN A 285 79.94 -69.62 -62.02
N GLU A 286 79.60 -69.81 -63.31
CA GLU A 286 80.10 -70.92 -64.13
C GLU A 286 81.61 -70.83 -64.43
N ALA A 287 82.19 -69.63 -64.41
CA ALA A 287 83.64 -69.43 -64.52
C ALA A 287 84.35 -69.66 -63.17
N GLU A 288 83.77 -69.16 -62.07
CA GLU A 288 84.28 -69.35 -60.70
C GLU A 288 84.30 -70.83 -60.30
N GLN A 289 83.33 -71.63 -60.73
CA GLN A 289 83.34 -73.09 -60.51
C GLN A 289 84.62 -73.75 -61.10
N LYS A 290 84.95 -73.45 -62.36
CA LYS A 290 86.15 -73.99 -63.04
C LYS A 290 87.46 -73.46 -62.48
N VAL A 291 87.45 -72.23 -61.97
CA VAL A 291 88.58 -71.65 -61.23
C VAL A 291 88.74 -72.34 -59.86
N SER A 292 87.66 -72.71 -59.18
CA SER A 292 87.70 -73.40 -57.89
C SER A 292 88.39 -74.76 -57.99
N ASP A 293 88.05 -75.59 -58.98
CA ASP A 293 88.62 -76.94 -59.13
C ASP A 293 90.15 -76.90 -59.34
N LEU A 294 90.63 -75.99 -60.21
CA LEU A 294 92.06 -75.77 -60.44
C LEU A 294 92.74 -75.10 -59.24
N GLN A 295 92.06 -74.19 -58.55
CA GLN A 295 92.58 -73.60 -57.32
C GLN A 295 92.65 -74.62 -56.17
N GLU A 296 91.80 -75.66 -56.11
CA GLU A 296 91.92 -76.67 -55.05
C GLU A 296 93.16 -77.55 -55.26
N GLN A 297 93.45 -77.94 -56.52
CA GLN A 297 94.67 -78.67 -56.86
C GLN A 297 95.93 -77.82 -56.56
N LEU A 298 95.93 -76.53 -56.96
CA LEU A 298 97.05 -75.63 -56.68
C LEU A 298 97.19 -75.31 -55.18
N ARG A 299 96.08 -75.11 -54.45
CA ARG A 299 96.09 -74.90 -52.98
C ARG A 299 96.62 -76.12 -52.25
N LYS A 300 96.33 -77.34 -52.70
CA LYS A 300 96.92 -78.57 -52.13
C LYS A 300 98.46 -78.56 -52.29
N HIS A 301 98.96 -78.25 -53.48
CA HIS A 301 100.41 -78.25 -53.75
C HIS A 301 101.15 -77.09 -53.04
N VAL A 302 100.60 -75.86 -53.04
CA VAL A 302 101.22 -74.70 -52.40
C VAL A 302 101.16 -74.79 -50.87
N ARG A 303 100.01 -75.20 -50.29
CA ARG A 303 99.94 -75.44 -48.84
C ARG A 303 100.94 -76.49 -48.40
N LEU A 304 101.05 -77.62 -49.13
CA LEU A 304 102.08 -78.62 -48.85
C LEU A 304 103.49 -78.03 -48.91
N GLN A 305 103.82 -77.21 -49.91
CA GLN A 305 105.15 -76.61 -50.05
C GLN A 305 105.48 -75.58 -48.94
N GLU A 306 104.51 -74.76 -48.53
CA GLU A 306 104.68 -73.78 -47.44
C GLU A 306 104.70 -74.45 -46.07
N THR A 307 103.81 -75.44 -45.82
CA THR A 307 103.91 -76.27 -44.62
C THR A 307 105.21 -77.06 -44.60
N MET A 308 105.70 -77.59 -45.72
CA MET A 308 106.99 -78.30 -45.75
C MET A 308 108.16 -77.39 -45.40
N LYS A 309 108.19 -76.13 -45.83
CA LYS A 309 109.26 -75.19 -45.43
C LYS A 309 109.12 -74.71 -43.99
N LYS A 310 107.91 -74.40 -43.52
CA LYS A 310 107.65 -73.98 -42.13
C LYS A 310 107.91 -75.14 -41.16
N ASN A 311 107.41 -76.33 -41.49
CA ASN A 311 107.67 -77.56 -40.76
C ASN A 311 109.15 -77.94 -40.87
N GLN A 312 109.89 -77.77 -41.97
CA GLN A 312 111.35 -77.99 -41.96
C GLN A 312 112.10 -77.08 -40.98
N GLY A 313 111.63 -75.85 -40.76
CA GLY A 313 112.15 -74.97 -39.71
C GLY A 313 111.84 -75.51 -38.31
N GLN A 314 110.56 -75.78 -38.05
CA GLN A 314 110.08 -76.26 -36.74
C GLN A 314 110.56 -77.69 -36.41
N GLN A 315 110.72 -78.54 -37.42
CA GLN A 315 111.27 -79.90 -37.36
C GLN A 315 112.77 -79.88 -37.12
N LYS A 316 113.55 -78.90 -37.61
CA LYS A 316 114.97 -78.80 -37.24
C LYS A 316 115.20 -78.36 -35.80
N VAL A 317 114.24 -77.62 -35.22
CA VAL A 317 114.22 -77.32 -33.78
C VAL A 317 113.75 -78.55 -33.01
N ALA A 318 112.58 -79.09 -33.37
CA ALA A 318 111.98 -80.25 -32.71
C ALA A 318 112.78 -81.56 -32.88
N GLU A 319 113.56 -81.78 -33.94
CA GLU A 319 114.49 -82.91 -34.06
C GLU A 319 115.72 -82.75 -33.17
N LYS A 320 116.07 -81.51 -32.81
CA LYS A 320 117.16 -81.25 -31.87
C LYS A 320 116.66 -81.43 -30.44
N GLU A 321 115.53 -80.80 -30.10
CA GLU A 321 114.81 -81.01 -28.85
C GLU A 321 114.46 -82.49 -28.65
N LEU A 322 113.99 -83.21 -29.68
CA LEU A 322 113.74 -84.65 -29.63
C LEU A 322 115.02 -85.47 -29.43
N LYS A 323 116.17 -85.09 -30.01
CA LYS A 323 117.44 -85.81 -29.79
C LYS A 323 117.97 -85.59 -28.38
N ASP A 324 117.93 -84.35 -27.91
CA ASP A 324 118.35 -83.99 -26.56
C ASP A 324 117.43 -84.67 -25.53
N LEU A 325 116.10 -84.62 -25.73
CA LEU A 325 115.08 -85.31 -24.91
C LEU A 325 115.12 -86.84 -25.05
N MET A 326 115.53 -87.40 -26.20
CA MET A 326 115.77 -88.84 -26.35
C MET A 326 117.00 -89.29 -25.56
N VAL A 327 118.07 -88.49 -25.51
CA VAL A 327 119.25 -88.79 -24.68
C VAL A 327 118.88 -88.69 -23.19
N GLU A 328 118.11 -87.68 -22.79
CA GLU A 328 117.57 -87.60 -21.42
C GLU A 328 116.62 -88.77 -21.11
N HIS A 329 115.74 -89.16 -22.04
CA HIS A 329 114.81 -90.28 -21.85
C HIS A 329 115.55 -91.63 -21.79
N GLU A 330 116.58 -91.85 -22.59
CA GLU A 330 117.42 -93.06 -22.58
C GLU A 330 118.24 -93.15 -21.29
N LEU A 331 118.84 -92.03 -20.84
CA LEU A 331 119.51 -91.95 -19.53
C LEU A 331 118.54 -92.18 -18.37
N LEU A 332 117.34 -91.63 -18.43
CA LEU A 332 116.30 -91.81 -17.42
C LEU A 332 115.73 -93.24 -17.45
N LEU A 333 115.63 -93.88 -18.62
CA LEU A 333 115.28 -95.29 -18.79
C LEU A 333 116.35 -96.19 -18.17
N GLN A 334 117.63 -95.93 -18.41
CA GLN A 334 118.72 -96.71 -17.82
C GLN A 334 118.82 -96.51 -16.30
N ALA A 335 118.55 -95.29 -15.79
CA ALA A 335 118.42 -95.03 -14.37
C ALA A 335 117.19 -95.73 -13.76
N PHE A 336 116.04 -95.68 -14.44
CA PHE A 336 114.81 -96.34 -14.01
C PHE A 336 114.96 -97.86 -14.00
N GLN A 337 115.51 -98.46 -15.06
CA GLN A 337 115.80 -99.90 -15.12
C GLN A 337 116.75 -100.36 -14.02
N LYS A 338 117.76 -99.55 -13.64
CA LYS A 338 118.59 -99.85 -12.46
C LYS A 338 117.80 -99.79 -11.15
N VAL A 339 116.97 -98.76 -10.95
CA VAL A 339 116.13 -98.65 -9.75
C VAL A 339 115.06 -99.75 -9.70
N GLU A 340 114.55 -100.22 -10.84
CA GLU A 340 113.68 -101.40 -10.92
C GLU A 340 114.43 -102.69 -10.61
N GLN A 341 115.67 -102.87 -11.11
CA GLN A 341 116.51 -104.02 -10.77
C GLN A 341 116.87 -104.03 -9.27
N GLU A 342 117.32 -102.91 -8.71
CA GLU A 342 117.62 -102.78 -7.28
C GLU A 342 116.36 -103.00 -6.42
N ARG A 343 115.19 -102.51 -6.86
CA ARG A 343 113.88 -102.78 -6.24
C ARG A 343 113.55 -104.27 -6.27
N ASP A 344 113.67 -104.92 -7.42
CA ASP A 344 113.23 -106.30 -7.62
C ASP A 344 114.19 -107.30 -6.98
N GLU A 345 115.50 -107.03 -6.96
CA GLU A 345 116.48 -107.77 -6.17
C GLU A 345 116.20 -107.63 -4.66
N LEU A 346 115.89 -106.42 -4.17
CA LEU A 346 115.50 -106.20 -2.77
C LEU A 346 114.17 -106.88 -2.42
N LEU A 347 113.16 -106.82 -3.29
CA LEU A 347 111.87 -107.49 -3.09
C LEU A 347 112.02 -109.01 -3.12
N GLN A 348 112.83 -109.55 -4.03
CA GLN A 348 113.10 -110.98 -4.10
C GLN A 348 113.87 -111.46 -2.86
N TRP A 349 114.95 -110.78 -2.46
CA TRP A 349 115.70 -111.10 -1.25
C TRP A 349 114.83 -110.98 0.01
N GLN A 350 114.00 -109.93 0.11
CA GLN A 350 113.05 -109.77 1.20
C GLN A 350 112.01 -110.90 1.22
N THR A 351 111.49 -111.32 0.05
CA THR A 351 110.51 -112.40 -0.07
C THR A 351 111.12 -113.74 0.34
N GLU A 352 112.30 -114.08 -0.16
CA GLU A 352 113.03 -115.31 0.20
C GLU A 352 113.35 -115.36 1.70
N SER A 353 113.84 -114.24 2.27
CA SER A 353 114.15 -114.11 3.69
C SER A 353 112.90 -114.19 4.59
N ILE A 354 111.78 -113.58 4.17
CA ILE A 354 110.48 -113.73 4.85
C ILE A 354 109.99 -115.18 4.76
N MET A 355 110.14 -115.86 3.62
CA MET A 355 109.71 -117.25 3.46
C MET A 355 110.49 -118.23 4.36
N ASP A 356 111.81 -118.10 4.52
CA ASP A 356 112.59 -118.95 5.44
C ASP A 356 112.17 -118.72 6.91
N VAL A 357 111.94 -117.45 7.30
CA VAL A 357 111.41 -117.11 8.62
C VAL A 357 109.97 -117.61 8.82
N GLN A 358 109.13 -117.58 7.78
CA GLN A 358 107.77 -118.13 7.81
C GLN A 358 107.76 -119.66 7.89
N GLN A 359 108.64 -120.38 7.20
CA GLN A 359 108.77 -121.83 7.38
C GLN A 359 109.22 -122.18 8.81
N ARG A 360 110.26 -121.51 9.33
CA ARG A 360 110.75 -121.73 10.70
C ARG A 360 109.71 -121.41 11.77
N SER A 361 108.90 -120.36 11.59
CA SER A 361 107.87 -119.96 12.55
C SER A 361 106.58 -120.78 12.43
N SER A 362 106.14 -121.16 11.23
CA SER A 362 104.94 -121.99 11.02
C SER A 362 105.12 -123.41 11.56
N LEU A 363 106.30 -124.03 11.36
CA LEU A 363 106.66 -125.31 11.98
C LEU A 363 106.57 -125.24 13.51
N LYS A 364 106.99 -124.11 14.11
CA LYS A 364 106.94 -123.87 15.56
C LYS A 364 105.52 -123.58 16.06
N LYS A 365 104.69 -122.90 15.25
CA LYS A 365 103.27 -122.59 15.53
C LYS A 365 102.40 -123.85 15.52
N MET A 366 102.55 -124.72 14.52
CA MET A 366 101.81 -125.99 14.43
C MET A 366 102.03 -126.88 15.66
N LEU A 367 103.25 -126.89 16.20
CA LEU A 367 103.62 -127.65 17.40
C LEU A 367 102.98 -127.10 18.69
N LEU A 368 102.58 -125.82 18.71
CA LEU A 368 101.93 -125.16 19.84
C LEU A 368 100.40 -125.21 19.75
N GLU A 369 99.80 -125.02 18.58
CA GLU A 369 98.34 -125.06 18.41
C GLU A 369 97.76 -126.43 18.79
N LYS A 370 98.46 -127.53 18.43
CA LYS A 370 98.12 -128.90 18.85
C LYS A 370 98.23 -129.17 20.36
N LYS A 371 98.78 -128.24 21.16
CA LYS A 371 98.77 -128.30 22.63
C LYS A 371 97.69 -127.41 23.26
N LEU A 372 97.15 -126.45 22.52
CA LEU A 372 96.30 -125.38 23.07
C LEU A 372 94.81 -125.69 22.90
N SER A 373 94.37 -126.17 21.73
CA SER A 373 92.95 -126.45 21.47
C SER A 373 92.33 -127.44 22.48
N ALA A 374 93.08 -128.48 22.85
CA ALA A 374 92.65 -129.51 23.81
C ALA A 374 92.51 -128.99 25.26
N LEU A 375 93.00 -127.79 25.59
CA LEU A 375 92.76 -127.15 26.88
C LEU A 375 91.46 -126.35 26.88
N THR A 376 91.20 -125.55 25.83
CA THR A 376 90.02 -124.67 25.76
C THR A 376 88.71 -125.42 25.82
N GLU A 377 88.60 -126.56 25.10
CA GLU A 377 87.39 -127.38 25.04
C GLU A 377 86.99 -127.96 26.41
N THR A 378 87.93 -128.08 27.35
CA THR A 378 87.66 -128.49 28.74
C THR A 378 87.20 -127.35 29.67
N LEU A 379 87.31 -126.09 29.23
CA LEU A 379 86.93 -124.91 30.01
C LEU A 379 85.44 -124.54 29.83
N GLU A 380 84.97 -124.43 28.59
CA GLU A 380 83.60 -123.96 28.29
C GLU A 380 82.53 -124.87 28.91
N VAL A 381 82.77 -126.19 28.88
CA VAL A 381 81.91 -127.21 29.52
C VAL A 381 81.84 -127.01 31.05
N LYS A 382 82.89 -126.44 31.68
CA LYS A 382 82.91 -126.13 33.11
C LYS A 382 82.21 -124.81 33.44
N GLU A 383 82.31 -123.79 32.59
CA GLU A 383 81.56 -122.54 32.78
C GLU A 383 80.05 -122.76 32.60
N ALA A 384 79.62 -123.54 31.61
CA ALA A 384 78.22 -123.93 31.43
C ALA A 384 77.65 -124.67 32.67
N GLN A 385 78.44 -125.57 33.26
CA GLN A 385 78.09 -126.27 34.52
C GLN A 385 77.98 -125.30 35.71
N LEU A 386 78.90 -124.33 35.82
CA LEU A 386 78.90 -123.34 36.89
C LEU A 386 77.70 -122.39 36.82
N CYS A 387 77.44 -121.79 35.67
CA CYS A 387 76.33 -120.84 35.48
C CYS A 387 74.97 -121.49 35.78
N ALA A 388 74.75 -122.73 35.34
CA ALA A 388 73.52 -123.47 35.66
C ALA A 388 73.38 -123.70 37.18
N THR A 389 74.42 -124.20 37.85
CA THR A 389 74.34 -124.53 39.29
C THR A 389 74.19 -123.28 40.17
N LEU A 390 74.90 -122.20 39.85
CA LEU A 390 74.83 -120.92 40.57
C LEU A 390 73.43 -120.28 40.49
N SER A 391 72.70 -120.49 39.40
CA SER A 391 71.32 -120.01 39.26
C SER A 391 70.33 -120.70 40.21
N VAL A 392 70.66 -121.90 40.69
CA VAL A 392 69.80 -122.75 41.52
C VAL A 392 70.15 -122.68 43.02
N SER A 393 71.41 -122.47 43.41
CA SER A 393 71.86 -122.71 44.79
C SER A 393 72.56 -121.56 45.54
N SER A 394 72.54 -120.31 45.05
CA SER A 394 73.24 -119.18 45.72
C SER A 394 72.35 -117.95 45.99
N ILE A 395 72.73 -117.21 47.04
CA ILE A 395 71.84 -116.35 47.82
C ILE A 395 71.93 -114.86 47.42
N ASP A 396 73.06 -114.39 46.89
CA ASP A 396 73.27 -112.96 46.61
C ASP A 396 72.69 -112.52 45.24
N PRO A 397 71.68 -111.64 45.20
CA PRO A 397 70.97 -111.28 43.96
C PRO A 397 71.83 -110.53 42.94
N THR A 398 72.92 -109.89 43.38
CA THR A 398 73.83 -109.11 42.53
C THR A 398 74.42 -109.96 41.39
N THR A 399 74.81 -111.19 41.69
CA THR A 399 75.36 -112.15 40.70
C THR A 399 74.32 -112.62 39.68
N ARG A 400 73.06 -112.80 40.10
CA ARG A 400 71.95 -113.20 39.22
C ARG A 400 71.58 -112.10 38.23
N ASN A 401 71.47 -110.86 38.72
CA ASN A 401 71.08 -109.73 37.89
C ASN A 401 72.17 -109.31 36.90
N ALA A 402 73.45 -109.50 37.22
CA ALA A 402 74.55 -109.24 36.28
C ALA A 402 74.47 -110.13 35.02
N ALA A 403 74.13 -111.41 35.19
CA ALA A 403 73.94 -112.35 34.07
C ALA A 403 72.65 -112.05 33.28
N ALA A 404 71.55 -111.74 33.97
CA ALA A 404 70.26 -111.45 33.33
C ALA A 404 70.24 -110.13 32.54
N ASN A 405 70.77 -109.04 33.11
CA ASN A 405 70.76 -107.72 32.47
C ASN A 405 71.59 -107.72 31.17
N LYS A 406 72.70 -108.48 31.14
CA LYS A 406 73.55 -108.67 29.94
C LYS A 406 72.78 -109.28 28.76
N LEU A 407 71.72 -110.03 29.06
CA LEU A 407 70.83 -110.67 28.08
C LEU A 407 69.65 -109.76 27.69
N GLN A 408 69.07 -109.04 28.66
CA GLN A 408 67.86 -108.25 28.41
C GLN A 408 68.12 -106.90 27.70
N GLU A 409 69.25 -106.24 27.99
CA GLU A 409 69.64 -104.98 27.32
C GLU A 409 69.82 -105.16 25.79
N VAL A 410 70.19 -106.37 25.36
CA VAL A 410 70.32 -106.77 23.94
C VAL A 410 68.96 -106.93 23.24
N LEU A 411 67.87 -107.11 23.99
CA LEU A 411 66.53 -107.41 23.47
C LEU A 411 65.61 -106.18 23.43
N GLU A 412 65.54 -105.40 24.51
CA GLU A 412 64.57 -104.32 24.69
C GLU A 412 64.68 -103.26 23.57
N GLY A 413 65.91 -102.85 23.24
CA GLY A 413 66.20 -101.82 22.23
C GLY A 413 65.87 -102.21 20.78
N LYS A 414 65.50 -103.48 20.51
CA LYS A 414 65.04 -103.93 19.18
C LYS A 414 63.52 -103.88 19.00
N ARG A 415 62.75 -103.52 20.02
CA ARG A 415 61.28 -103.59 19.98
C ARG A 415 60.61 -102.30 19.51
N THR A 416 60.98 -101.16 20.09
CA THR A 416 60.23 -99.88 19.96
C THR A 416 60.22 -99.29 18.54
N THR A 417 61.19 -99.63 17.70
CA THR A 417 61.26 -99.18 16.30
C THR A 417 60.26 -99.88 15.36
N ILE A 418 59.61 -100.96 15.79
CA ILE A 418 58.73 -101.77 14.93
C ILE A 418 57.30 -101.19 14.89
N ASP A 419 56.75 -100.79 16.03
CA ASP A 419 55.31 -100.56 16.18
C ASP A 419 54.83 -99.27 15.49
N ALA A 420 55.65 -98.20 15.49
CA ALA A 420 55.27 -96.91 14.92
C ALA A 420 55.03 -96.94 13.39
N LEU A 421 55.74 -97.80 12.66
CA LEU A 421 55.65 -97.93 11.20
C LEU A 421 54.33 -98.56 10.72
N GLN A 422 53.52 -99.15 11.62
CA GLN A 422 52.32 -99.89 11.26
C GLN A 422 51.05 -99.01 11.15
N MET A 423 51.00 -97.84 11.80
CA MET A 423 49.78 -97.02 11.84
C MET A 423 49.50 -96.25 10.54
N ASP A 424 50.48 -95.50 10.01
CA ASP A 424 50.28 -94.66 8.81
C ASP A 424 49.84 -95.48 7.59
N LEU A 425 50.35 -96.71 7.50
CA LEU A 425 50.09 -97.69 6.44
C LEU A 425 48.59 -98.03 6.30
N ALA A 426 47.84 -98.03 7.41
CA ALA A 426 46.42 -98.37 7.42
C ALA A 426 45.51 -97.21 6.94
N GLN A 427 45.94 -95.96 7.14
CA GLN A 427 45.15 -94.77 6.81
C GLN A 427 44.96 -94.63 5.29
N GLN A 428 46.05 -94.69 4.51
CA GLN A 428 46.01 -94.45 3.05
C GLN A 428 45.21 -95.51 2.26
N SER A 429 45.19 -96.77 2.73
CA SER A 429 44.46 -97.85 2.05
C SER A 429 42.95 -97.56 1.93
N LYS A 430 42.40 -96.83 2.91
CA LYS A 430 40.96 -96.60 3.06
C LYS A 430 40.39 -95.56 2.09
N GLU A 431 41.14 -94.50 1.79
CA GLU A 431 40.73 -93.44 0.87
C GLU A 431 40.71 -93.94 -0.58
N ASN A 432 41.74 -94.70 -0.97
CA ASN A 432 41.90 -95.27 -2.32
C ASN A 432 40.71 -96.16 -2.73
N ASN A 433 40.19 -96.97 -1.79
CA ASN A 433 39.04 -97.84 -2.01
C ASN A 433 37.72 -97.07 -2.24
N GLN A 434 37.56 -95.84 -1.71
CA GLN A 434 36.38 -95.01 -1.96
C GLN A 434 36.40 -94.42 -3.38
N LEU A 435 37.57 -93.97 -3.85
CA LEU A 435 37.73 -93.39 -5.18
C LEU A 435 37.46 -94.43 -6.29
N LEU A 436 37.88 -95.68 -6.09
CA LEU A 436 37.59 -96.80 -6.99
C LEU A 436 36.10 -97.14 -7.10
N HIS A 437 35.28 -96.80 -6.09
CA HIS A 437 33.85 -97.09 -6.09
C HIS A 437 33.06 -96.13 -6.99
N SER A 438 33.30 -94.82 -6.88
CA SER A 438 32.62 -93.81 -7.71
C SER A 438 32.98 -93.91 -9.20
N TRP A 439 34.23 -94.28 -9.51
CA TRP A 439 34.67 -94.58 -10.88
C TRP A 439 33.87 -95.72 -11.54
N LYS A 440 33.53 -96.77 -10.78
CA LYS A 440 32.76 -97.92 -11.29
C LYS A 440 31.31 -97.56 -11.62
N GLU A 441 30.69 -96.66 -10.86
CA GLU A 441 29.32 -96.22 -11.15
C GLU A 441 29.23 -95.38 -12.42
N GLN A 442 30.19 -94.47 -12.65
CA GLN A 442 30.25 -93.65 -13.86
C GLN A 442 30.47 -94.49 -15.13
N LEU A 443 31.36 -95.47 -15.09
CA LEU A 443 31.59 -96.37 -16.23
C LEU A 443 30.37 -97.24 -16.55
N GLN A 444 29.61 -97.66 -15.53
CA GLN A 444 28.38 -98.42 -15.72
C GLN A 444 27.24 -97.57 -16.31
N ALA A 445 27.22 -96.26 -16.09
CA ALA A 445 26.32 -95.31 -16.75
C ALA A 445 26.71 -95.02 -18.22
N ALA A 446 27.99 -95.19 -18.57
CA ALA A 446 28.51 -94.96 -19.93
C ALA A 446 28.30 -96.15 -20.90
N GLY A 447 27.61 -97.22 -20.46
CA GLY A 447 27.29 -98.39 -21.31
C GLY A 447 28.41 -99.42 -21.49
N VAL A 448 29.52 -99.29 -20.74
CA VAL A 448 30.62 -100.28 -20.76
C VAL A 448 30.31 -101.44 -19.81
N SER A 449 30.60 -102.67 -20.24
CA SER A 449 30.32 -103.86 -19.43
C SER A 449 31.28 -103.99 -18.24
N ARG A 450 30.80 -104.62 -17.17
CA ARG A 450 31.43 -104.60 -15.83
C ARG A 450 32.76 -105.36 -15.71
N GLN A 451 33.25 -105.99 -16.77
CA GLN A 451 34.44 -106.86 -16.76
C GLN A 451 35.71 -106.16 -17.25
N ASP A 452 35.61 -105.05 -17.99
CA ASP A 452 36.75 -104.39 -18.65
C ASP A 452 37.49 -103.35 -17.76
N VAL A 453 37.35 -103.44 -16.43
CA VAL A 453 37.95 -102.48 -15.47
C VAL A 453 38.85 -103.20 -14.46
N PRO A 454 40.17 -103.31 -14.72
CA PRO A 454 41.12 -103.95 -13.81
C PRO A 454 41.39 -103.09 -12.56
N SER A 455 40.64 -103.30 -11.49
CA SER A 455 40.88 -102.66 -10.19
C SER A 455 41.65 -103.59 -9.24
N ARG A 456 42.94 -103.35 -9.00
CA ARG A 456 43.64 -103.89 -7.82
C ARG A 456 43.38 -102.95 -6.64
N THR A 457 42.64 -103.41 -5.63
CA THR A 457 42.47 -102.72 -4.34
C THR A 457 43.75 -102.84 -3.50
N THR A 458 43.99 -101.86 -2.61
CA THR A 458 45.29 -101.66 -1.95
C THR A 458 45.70 -102.77 -0.97
N GLU A 459 44.75 -103.57 -0.49
CA GLU A 459 44.96 -104.64 0.50
C GLU A 459 45.96 -105.71 -0.01
N HIS A 460 45.95 -106.01 -1.32
CA HIS A 460 46.84 -107.02 -1.91
C HIS A 460 48.32 -106.62 -2.02
N ILE A 461 48.71 -105.40 -1.63
CA ILE A 461 50.13 -105.00 -1.54
C ILE A 461 50.70 -105.31 -0.15
N LEU A 462 49.87 -105.34 0.90
CA LEU A 462 50.34 -105.42 2.29
C LEU A 462 50.56 -106.86 2.80
N GLU A 463 49.96 -107.86 2.15
CA GLU A 463 50.26 -109.29 2.41
C GLU A 463 51.49 -109.78 1.61
N GLY A 464 52.18 -108.88 0.89
CA GLY A 464 53.05 -109.21 -0.23
C GLY A 464 54.53 -109.56 0.05
N ALA A 465 55.00 -109.60 1.31
CA ALA A 465 56.36 -110.08 1.64
C ALA A 465 56.63 -110.27 3.16
N THR A 466 56.03 -111.29 3.80
CA THR A 466 56.62 -111.88 5.03
C THR A 466 57.52 -113.07 4.67
N PRO A 467 58.60 -113.33 5.44
CA PRO A 467 59.61 -114.32 5.06
C PRO A 467 59.14 -115.76 5.29
N VAL A 468 59.59 -116.68 4.43
CA VAL A 468 59.33 -118.11 4.54
C VAL A 468 60.66 -118.86 4.63
N SER A 469 60.96 -119.35 5.84
CA SER A 469 62.12 -120.17 6.25
C SER A 469 63.50 -119.49 6.20
#